data_AF-A0A6N6WBV8-F1
#
_entry.id   AF-A0A6N6WBV8-F1
#
_cell.length_a   1.000
_cell.length_b   1.000
_cell.length_c   1.000
_cell.angle_alpha   90.00
_cell.angle_beta   90.00
_cell.angle_gamma   90.00
#
_symmetry.space_group_name_H-M   'P 1'
#
loop_
_entity.id
_entity.type
_entity.pdbx_description
1 polymer ?
#
loop_
_entity_poly.entity_id
_entity_poly.type
_entity_poly.pdbx_seq_one_letter_code
_entity_poly.pdbx_strand_id
1 'polypeptide(L)'
;MTITCFIRYQIDPFQRDAFNDYARNWGRIIPRCGGHLIGYFLPHEGTNDVAWGLIAFDSLAAYETYRARLRSDAEARENFLFAQTKRFILREERTFTEVVEGTLGVAARDSVEATE
;
A
#
# COMPACT_ATOMS: atom_id res chain seq x y z
N MET A 1 1.83 3.52 19.64
CA MET A 1 0.85 4.29 18.85
C MET A 1 0.80 3.67 17.48
N THR A 2 -0.37 3.17 17.08
CA THR A 2 -0.56 2.60 15.74
C THR A 2 -0.42 3.69 14.70
N ILE A 3 0.32 3.38 13.64
CA ILE A 3 0.61 4.30 12.54
C ILE A 3 0.19 3.69 11.22
N THR A 4 -0.06 4.55 10.23
CA THR A 4 -0.21 4.14 8.83
C THR A 4 0.84 4.86 7.99
N CYS A 5 1.60 4.08 7.21
CA CYS A 5 2.49 4.61 6.19
C CYS A 5 1.66 4.86 4.92
N PHE A 6 1.46 6.12 4.60
CA PHE A 6 0.87 6.59 3.34
C PHE A 6 2.00 6.71 2.33
N ILE A 7 1.96 5.89 1.29
CA ILE A 7 2.90 5.96 0.19
C ILE A 7 2.20 6.56 -1.01
N ARG A 8 2.59 7.78 -1.39
CA ARG A 8 2.14 8.44 -2.60
C ARG A 8 3.11 8.13 -3.72
N TYR A 9 2.58 7.64 -4.83
CA TYR A 9 3.32 7.39 -6.05
C TYR A 9 2.87 8.37 -7.12
N GLN A 10 3.80 9.11 -7.70
CA GLN A 10 3.60 9.65 -9.04
C GLN A 10 4.07 8.57 -10.03
N ILE A 11 3.17 8.14 -10.91
CA ILE A 11 3.41 7.07 -11.87
C ILE A 11 3.42 7.60 -13.29
N ASP A 12 4.04 6.86 -14.22
CA ASP A 12 3.85 7.11 -15.64
C ASP A 12 2.38 6.77 -15.99
N PRO A 13 1.57 7.74 -16.47
CA PRO A 13 0.16 7.51 -16.77
C PRO A 13 -0.06 6.48 -17.89
N PHE A 14 0.92 6.25 -18.76
CA PHE A 14 0.85 5.25 -19.83
C PHE A 14 1.26 3.84 -19.37
N GLN A 15 1.84 3.71 -18.18
CA GLN A 15 2.26 2.42 -17.61
C GLN A 15 1.43 2.03 -16.38
N ARG A 16 0.19 2.50 -16.33
CA ARG A 16 -0.79 2.19 -15.28
C ARG A 16 -0.90 0.69 -14.98
N ASP A 17 -0.89 -0.16 -16.01
CA ASP A 17 -1.01 -1.61 -15.84
C ASP A 17 0.25 -2.23 -15.21
N ALA A 18 1.43 -1.69 -15.51
CA ALA A 18 2.66 -2.13 -14.84
C ALA A 18 2.62 -1.80 -13.34
N PHE A 19 2.07 -0.65 -12.95
CA PHE A 19 1.85 -0.36 -11.54
C PHE A 19 0.78 -1.29 -10.92
N ASN A 20 -0.26 -1.67 -11.66
CA ASN A 20 -1.25 -2.64 -11.20
C ASN A 20 -0.59 -3.97 -10.81
N ASP A 21 0.24 -4.53 -11.69
CA ASP A 21 0.96 -5.78 -11.40
C ASP A 21 1.90 -5.63 -10.20
N TYR A 22 2.62 -4.51 -10.12
CA TYR A 22 3.47 -4.16 -8.97
C TYR A 22 2.69 -4.12 -7.64
N ALA A 23 1.51 -3.51 -7.64
CA ALA A 23 0.62 -3.43 -6.49
C ALA A 23 0.03 -4.79 -6.10
N ARG A 24 -0.38 -5.60 -7.08
CA ARG A 24 -0.89 -6.97 -6.83
C ARG A 24 0.17 -7.87 -6.22
N ASN A 25 1.42 -7.73 -6.61
CA ASN A 25 2.53 -8.44 -5.97
C ASN A 25 2.67 -8.06 -4.49
N TRP A 26 2.58 -6.76 -4.17
CA TRP A 26 2.56 -6.32 -2.77
C TRP A 26 1.42 -6.89 -1.95
N GLY A 27 0.26 -7.16 -2.57
CA GLY A 27 -0.85 -7.87 -1.93
C GLY A 27 -0.47 -9.22 -1.30
N ARG A 28 0.50 -9.92 -1.90
CA ARG A 28 1.01 -11.21 -1.38
C ARG A 28 2.23 -11.03 -0.48
N ILE A 29 3.08 -10.05 -0.76
CA ILE A 29 4.38 -9.85 -0.10
C ILE A 29 4.25 -9.12 1.24
N ILE A 30 3.43 -8.06 1.30
CA ILE A 30 3.35 -7.20 2.49
C ILE A 30 2.82 -7.95 3.72
N PRO A 31 1.70 -8.70 3.63
CA PRO A 31 1.17 -9.42 4.79
C PRO A 31 2.16 -10.44 5.36
N ARG A 32 2.87 -11.20 4.51
CA ARG A 32 3.87 -12.17 4.97
C ARG A 32 5.10 -11.52 5.61
N CYS A 33 5.45 -10.31 5.20
CA CYS A 33 6.51 -9.52 5.85
C CYS A 33 6.05 -8.86 7.17
N GLY A 34 4.78 -8.98 7.53
CA GLY A 34 4.21 -8.47 8.77
C GLY A 34 3.62 -7.05 8.67
N GLY A 35 3.34 -6.56 7.47
CA GLY A 35 2.60 -5.31 7.29
C GLY A 35 1.10 -5.53 7.21
N HIS A 36 0.30 -4.71 7.89
CA HIS A 36 -1.15 -4.70 7.72
C HIS A 36 -1.50 -3.87 6.48
N LEU A 37 -1.61 -4.53 5.33
CA LEU A 37 -1.96 -3.87 4.08
C LEU A 37 -3.42 -3.42 4.10
N ILE A 38 -3.65 -2.10 4.05
CA ILE A 38 -4.99 -1.52 3.90
C ILE A 38 -5.41 -1.60 2.43
N GLY A 39 -4.50 -1.25 1.51
CA GLY A 39 -4.76 -1.36 0.08
C GLY A 39 -3.75 -0.62 -0.78
N TYR A 40 -3.83 -0.90 -2.08
CA TYR A 40 -3.24 -0.10 -3.13
C TYR A 40 -4.35 0.48 -4.01
N PHE A 41 -4.19 1.73 -4.41
CA PHE A 41 -5.20 2.49 -5.13
C PHE A 41 -4.55 3.09 -6.37
N LEU A 42 -5.14 2.81 -7.52
CA LEU A 42 -4.74 3.37 -8.81
C LEU A 42 -5.66 4.53 -9.18
N PRO A 43 -5.21 5.45 -10.03
CA PRO A 43 -6.08 6.48 -10.58
C PRO A 43 -7.23 5.84 -11.36
N HIS A 44 -8.43 6.37 -11.15
CA HIS A 44 -9.66 5.91 -11.81
C HIS A 44 -10.33 7.05 -12.57
N GLU A 45 -10.50 8.21 -11.93
CA GLU A 45 -11.07 9.41 -12.54
C GLU A 45 -10.34 10.67 -12.02
N GLY A 46 -10.23 11.71 -12.85
CA GLY A 46 -9.51 12.94 -12.52
C GLY A 46 -8.00 12.83 -12.73
N THR A 47 -7.21 12.97 -11.66
CA THR A 47 -5.74 12.83 -11.72
C THR A 47 -5.36 11.43 -12.17
N ASN A 48 -4.60 11.33 -13.26
CA ASN A 48 -4.30 10.06 -13.93
C ASN A 48 -2.89 9.52 -13.64
N ASP A 49 -2.07 10.24 -12.89
CA ASP A 49 -0.67 9.92 -12.62
C ASP A 49 -0.36 9.72 -11.12
N VAL A 50 -1.38 9.65 -10.25
CA VAL A 50 -1.19 9.47 -8.81
C VAL A 50 -1.81 8.16 -8.33
N ALA A 51 -0.99 7.34 -7.67
CA ALA A 51 -1.40 6.10 -7.02
C ALA A 51 -0.98 6.10 -5.55
N TRP A 52 -1.59 5.22 -4.75
CA TRP A 52 -1.38 5.16 -3.31
C TRP A 52 -1.18 3.73 -2.82
N GLY A 53 -0.34 3.55 -1.82
CA GLY A 53 -0.24 2.31 -1.03
C GLY A 53 -0.28 2.64 0.45
N LEU A 54 -1.19 2.01 1.20
CA LEU A 54 -1.40 2.29 2.62
C LEU A 54 -1.16 1.02 3.44
N ILE A 55 -0.28 1.12 4.45
CA ILE A 55 0.10 -0.01 5.30
C ILE A 55 0.12 0.44 6.75
N ALA A 56 -0.65 -0.23 7.60
CA ALA A 56 -0.67 0.02 9.03
C ALA A 56 0.36 -0.83 9.79
N PHE A 57 0.85 -0.29 10.91
CA PHE A 57 1.79 -0.93 11.83
C PHE A 57 1.50 -0.49 13.27
N ASP A 58 1.78 -1.36 14.24
CA ASP A 58 1.58 -1.05 15.67
C ASP A 58 2.50 0.08 16.19
N SER A 59 3.60 0.33 15.49
CA SER A 59 4.58 1.39 15.80
C SER A 59 5.58 1.59 14.66
N LEU A 60 6.42 2.65 14.76
CA LEU A 60 7.58 2.83 13.87
C LEU A 60 8.58 1.66 13.96
N ALA A 61 8.78 1.08 15.14
CA ALA A 61 9.66 -0.08 15.31
C ALA A 61 9.15 -1.33 14.56
N ALA A 62 7.83 -1.54 14.54
CA ALA A 62 7.21 -2.60 13.74
C ALA A 62 7.42 -2.35 12.23
N TYR A 63 7.30 -1.09 11.78
CA TYR A 63 7.62 -0.70 10.40
C TYR A 63 9.10 -0.97 10.05
N GLU A 64 10.05 -0.67 10.93
CA GLU A 64 11.47 -0.94 10.71
C GLU A 64 11.77 -2.44 10.60
N THR A 65 11.15 -3.25 11.47
CA THR A 65 11.24 -4.72 11.41
C THR A 65 10.68 -5.25 10.09
N TYR A 66 9.52 -4.75 9.67
CA TYR A 66 8.93 -5.04 8.37
C TYR A 66 9.89 -4.67 7.22
N ARG A 67 10.50 -3.48 7.25
CA ARG A 67 11.47 -3.04 6.24
C ARG A 67 12.69 -3.94 6.18
N ALA A 68 13.17 -4.45 7.30
CA ALA A 68 14.28 -5.41 7.33
C ALA A 68 13.90 -6.72 6.62
N ARG A 69 12.72 -7.28 6.93
CA ARG A 69 12.20 -8.48 6.26
C ARG A 69 11.98 -8.28 4.77
N LEU A 70 11.45 -7.12 4.38
CA LEU A 70 11.23 -6.75 2.98
C LEU A 70 12.53 -6.75 2.16
N ARG A 71 13.66 -6.38 2.74
CA ARG A 71 14.97 -6.36 2.05
C ARG A 71 15.53 -7.75 1.78
N SER A 72 15.19 -8.73 2.63
CA SER A 72 15.63 -10.12 2.51
C SER A 72 14.68 -10.99 1.70
N ASP A 73 13.44 -10.56 1.48
CA ASP A 73 12.43 -11.30 0.71
C ASP A 73 12.74 -11.27 -0.79
N ALA A 74 12.76 -12.45 -1.42
CA ALA A 74 13.14 -12.60 -2.83
C ALA A 74 12.13 -11.93 -3.78
N GLU A 75 10.83 -12.17 -3.61
CA GLU A 75 9.82 -11.57 -4.49
C GLU A 75 9.71 -10.06 -4.26
N ALA A 76 9.98 -9.57 -3.03
CA ALA A 76 10.06 -8.14 -2.78
C ALA A 76 11.17 -7.48 -3.62
N ARG A 77 12.36 -8.10 -3.67
CA ARG A 77 13.48 -7.62 -4.48
C ARG A 77 13.16 -7.65 -5.97
N GLU A 78 12.53 -8.72 -6.45
CA GLU A 78 12.06 -8.84 -7.84
C GLU A 78 11.03 -7.74 -8.17
N ASN A 79 10.09 -7.46 -7.27
CA ASN A 79 9.08 -6.43 -7.47
C ASN A 79 9.71 -5.02 -7.49
N PHE A 80 10.72 -4.76 -6.66
CA PHE A 80 11.51 -3.53 -6.73
C PHE A 80 12.29 -3.40 -8.04
N LEU A 81 12.92 -4.49 -8.51
CA LEU A 81 13.64 -4.50 -9.78
C LEU A 81 12.68 -4.26 -10.95
N PHE A 82 11.50 -4.87 -10.94
CA PHE A 82 10.46 -4.65 -11.94
C PHE A 82 10.10 -3.17 -12.09
N ALA A 83 9.85 -2.47 -10.96
CA ALA A 83 9.59 -1.04 -10.97
C ALA A 83 10.77 -0.21 -11.49
N GLN A 84 12.00 -0.55 -11.11
CA GLN A 84 13.21 0.14 -11.58
C GLN A 84 13.46 -0.06 -13.07
N THR A 85 13.32 -1.29 -13.57
CA THR A 85 13.55 -1.62 -14.98
C THR A 85 12.51 -0.95 -15.88
N LYS A 86 11.24 -0.97 -15.47
CA LYS A 86 10.16 -0.38 -16.28
C LYS A 86 10.04 1.14 -16.12
N ARG A 87 10.56 1.69 -15.01
CA ARG A 87 10.55 3.13 -14.68
C ARG A 87 9.17 3.78 -14.61
N PHE A 88 8.13 3.00 -14.27
CA PHE A 88 6.76 3.51 -14.15
C PHE A 88 6.49 4.26 -12.84
N ILE A 89 7.41 4.28 -11.88
CA ILE A 89 7.33 5.12 -10.66
C ILE A 89 8.27 6.30 -10.85
N LEU A 90 7.71 7.49 -11.00
CA LEU A 90 8.43 8.74 -11.23
C LEU A 90 8.84 9.42 -9.92
N ARG A 91 7.99 9.31 -8.89
CA ARG A 91 8.24 9.84 -7.54
C ARG A 91 7.55 8.96 -6.50
N GLU A 92 8.23 8.71 -5.39
CA GLU A 92 7.66 8.06 -4.20
C GLU A 92 7.79 9.01 -3.00
N GLU A 93 6.71 9.23 -2.28
CA GLU A 93 6.68 10.01 -1.04
C GLU A 93 6.05 9.17 0.07
N ARG A 94 6.60 9.24 1.28
CA ARG A 94 6.08 8.51 2.44
C ARG A 94 5.74 9.48 3.56
N THR A 95 4.53 9.34 4.08
CA THR A 95 4.06 10.07 5.25
C THR A 95 3.57 9.07 6.28
N PHE A 96 3.94 9.28 7.54
CA PHE A 96 3.50 8.44 8.65
C PHE A 96 2.42 9.18 9.43
N THR A 97 1.24 8.61 9.51
CA THR A 97 0.09 9.21 10.19
C THR A 97 -0.24 8.41 11.44
N GLU A 98 -0.76 9.08 12.46
CA GLU A 98 -1.36 8.43 13.61
C GLU A 98 -2.74 7.85 13.23
N VAL A 99 -3.06 6.67 13.75
CA VAL A 99 -4.40 6.09 13.62
C VAL A 99 -5.29 6.64 14.72
N VAL A 100 -6.42 7.25 14.34
CA VAL A 100 -7.49 7.61 15.28
C VAL A 100 -8.20 6.34 15.72
N GLU A 101 -8.31 6.15 17.03
CA GLU A 101 -8.94 4.96 17.64
C GLU A 101 -10.35 4.69 17.07
N GLY A 102 -10.63 3.42 16.76
CA GLY A 102 -11.93 3.00 16.23
C GLY A 102 -12.19 3.28 14.74
N THR A 103 -11.21 3.79 13.98
CA THR A 103 -11.41 4.15 12.55
C THR A 103 -10.73 3.24 11.54
N LEU A 104 -9.70 2.48 11.95
CA LEU A 104 -8.94 1.61 11.05
C LEU A 104 -9.65 0.28 10.78
N GLY A 105 -9.81 -0.09 9.51
CA GLY A 105 -10.29 -1.41 9.11
C GLY A 105 -11.75 -1.71 9.46
N VAL A 106 -12.55 -0.68 9.76
CA VAL A 106 -13.97 -0.83 10.05
C VAL A 106 -14.71 -1.24 8.77
N ALA A 107 -15.28 -2.43 8.77
CA ALA A 107 -16.10 -2.90 7.66
C ALA A 107 -17.38 -2.06 7.51
N ALA A 108 -17.86 -1.92 6.27
CA ALA A 108 -19.19 -1.37 6.03
C ALA A 108 -20.25 -2.23 6.72
N ARG A 109 -21.30 -1.60 7.27
CA ARG A 109 -22.46 -2.33 7.78
C ARG A 109 -23.41 -2.57 6.61
N ASP A 110 -23.82 -3.81 6.42
CA ASP A 110 -24.89 -4.12 5.48
C ASP A 110 -26.20 -3.56 6.04
N SER A 111 -26.88 -2.69 5.28
CA SER A 111 -28.18 -2.16 5.63
C SER A 111 -29.28 -3.18 5.30
N VAL A 112 -29.46 -4.20 6.14
CA VAL A 112 -30.71 -5.00 6.18
C VAL A 112 -31.03 -5.37 7.64
N GLU A 113 -31.55 -4.42 8.39
CA GLU A 113 -32.55 -4.69 9.41
C GLU A 113 -33.83 -3.99 8.95
N ALA A 114 -34.51 -4.61 7.99
CA ALA A 114 -35.92 -4.36 7.78
C ALA A 114 -36.67 -5.05 8.92
N THR A 115 -37.06 -4.22 9.90
CA THR A 115 -38.30 -4.27 10.68
C THR A 115 -39.02 -5.62 10.79
N GLU A 116 -39.08 -6.16 12.00
CA GLU A 116 -40.27 -6.83 12.52
C GLU A 116 -40.86 -6.00 13.67
#